data_AF-A0A940R7Y1-F1
#
_entry.id   AF-A0A940R7Y1-F1
#
_cell.length_a   1.000
_cell.length_b   1.000
_cell.length_c   1.000
_cell.angle_alpha   90.00
_cell.angle_beta   90.00
_cell.angle_gamma   90.00
#
_symmetry.space_group_name_H-M   'P 1'
#
loop_
_entity.id
_entity.type
_entity.pdbx_description
1 polymer ?
#
loop_
_entity_poly.entity_id
_entity_poly.type
_entity_poly.pdbx_seq_one_letter_code
_entity_poly.pdbx_strand_id
1 'polypeptide(L)'
;MSGFLLGSSLVFAQSKPLVDEKYSLKADREAMEALRKNIPAEKRAENDEKAFMDDLMSDVTRPPSEVRNKFSSIMSKKRDAFSKDMNKAREEFSKKQTQEREAFTKDQAARREKFAKGKNSSQERSDFYSNLDAERKEFYSKQQEKRDAFEDVNREKRKNFDDYVRAKNDEFNQLHRDYTKRYEENKKSQADLKKQAAEKKKNFEKAIDAEYEPIRKKDPTYLGVEEAQ
;
A
#
# COMPACT_ATOMS: atom_id res chain seq x y z
N MET A 1 -59.31 32.82 14.64
CA MET A 1 -59.21 31.71 13.68
C MET A 1 -57.81 31.80 13.07
N SER A 2 -56.84 31.02 13.55
CA SER A 2 -56.53 29.67 13.06
C SER A 2 -56.18 29.74 11.58
N GLY A 3 -54.92 29.81 11.19
CA GLY A 3 -53.91 28.75 11.18
C GLY A 3 -53.16 28.90 9.83
N PHE A 4 -52.04 28.29 9.50
CA PHE A 4 -51.17 27.31 10.12
C PHE A 4 -49.91 27.35 9.23
N LEU A 5 -48.75 27.75 9.79
CA LEU A 5 -47.45 27.56 9.15
C LEU A 5 -46.95 26.21 9.63
N LEU A 6 -46.78 25.23 8.74
CA LEU A 6 -46.04 24.02 9.09
C LEU A 6 -45.12 23.61 7.96
N GLY A 7 -43.84 23.66 8.31
CA GLY A 7 -42.71 23.34 7.48
C GLY A 7 -42.68 21.86 7.11
N SER A 8 -42.21 21.63 5.89
CA SER A 8 -41.84 20.32 5.40
C SER A 8 -40.47 19.96 5.97
N SER A 9 -40.43 19.08 6.96
CA SER A 9 -39.21 18.41 7.41
C SER A 9 -39.27 16.95 6.96
N LEU A 10 -38.60 16.66 5.84
CA LEU A 10 -38.31 15.30 5.41
C LEU A 10 -37.41 14.64 6.47
N VAL A 11 -37.98 13.69 7.21
CA VAL A 11 -37.26 12.90 8.21
C VAL A 11 -36.37 11.90 7.48
N PHE A 12 -35.05 12.04 7.66
CA PHE A 12 -34.05 11.06 7.26
C PHE A 12 -34.36 9.72 7.96
N ALA A 13 -34.71 8.69 7.19
CA ALA A 13 -34.89 7.34 7.70
C ALA A 13 -33.54 6.82 8.22
N GLN A 14 -33.40 6.73 9.54
CA GLN A 14 -32.29 5.99 10.16
C GLN A 14 -32.47 4.50 9.88
N SER A 15 -31.54 3.92 9.12
CA SER A 15 -31.46 2.47 8.93
C SER A 15 -31.12 1.82 10.28
N LYS A 16 -32.07 1.05 10.83
CA LYS A 16 -31.80 0.24 12.01
C LYS A 16 -30.67 -0.76 11.70
N PRO A 17 -29.68 -0.92 12.59
CA PRO A 17 -28.57 -1.84 12.36
C PRO A 17 -29.09 -3.28 12.21
N LEU A 18 -28.49 -4.04 11.29
CA LEU A 18 -28.91 -5.39 10.91
C LEU A 18 -28.75 -6.42 12.05
N VAL A 19 -27.99 -6.07 13.09
CA VAL A 19 -27.70 -6.92 14.27
C VAL A 19 -27.70 -6.03 15.51
N ASP A 20 -28.33 -6.51 16.59
CA ASP A 20 -28.37 -5.85 17.90
C ASP A 20 -26.96 -5.59 18.45
N GLU A 21 -26.76 -4.47 19.14
CA GLU A 21 -25.45 -4.08 19.70
C GLU A 21 -24.85 -5.15 20.63
N LYS A 22 -25.70 -5.94 21.30
CA LYS A 22 -25.30 -7.07 22.15
C LYS A 22 -24.57 -8.19 21.40
N TYR A 23 -24.84 -8.35 20.11
CA TYR A 23 -24.22 -9.36 19.23
C TYR A 23 -23.26 -8.74 18.21
N SER A 24 -23.00 -7.43 18.35
CA SER A 24 -22.12 -6.69 17.48
C SER A 24 -20.67 -6.91 17.86
N LEU A 25 -19.83 -7.28 16.89
CA LEU A 25 -18.37 -7.34 17.03
C LEU A 25 -17.71 -5.96 17.24
N LYS A 26 -18.49 -4.91 17.46
CA LYS A 26 -17.98 -3.55 17.66
C LYS A 26 -17.14 -3.44 18.92
N ALA A 27 -17.56 -4.06 20.03
CA ALA A 27 -16.78 -4.13 21.26
C ALA A 27 -15.44 -4.85 21.04
N ASP A 28 -15.45 -5.96 20.29
CA ASP A 28 -14.23 -6.71 19.95
C ASP A 28 -13.30 -5.91 19.03
N ARG A 29 -13.85 -5.16 18.06
CA ARG A 29 -13.07 -4.26 17.19
C ARG A 29 -12.43 -3.11 17.97
N GLU A 30 -13.18 -2.49 18.88
CA GLU A 30 -12.68 -1.42 19.75
C GLU A 30 -11.61 -1.93 20.72
N ALA A 31 -11.77 -3.13 21.27
CA ALA A 31 -10.75 -3.80 22.09
C ALA A 31 -9.49 -4.12 21.28
N MET A 32 -9.63 -4.60 20.05
CA MET A 32 -8.51 -4.85 19.14
C MET A 32 -7.79 -3.55 18.74
N GLU A 33 -8.50 -2.45 18.52
CA GLU A 33 -7.89 -1.14 18.28
C GLU A 33 -7.17 -0.60 19.52
N ALA A 34 -7.72 -0.82 20.72
CA ALA A 34 -7.04 -0.47 21.97
C ALA A 34 -5.74 -1.25 22.15
N LEU A 35 -5.73 -2.55 21.83
CA LEU A 35 -4.52 -3.38 21.85
C LEU A 35 -3.50 -2.93 20.79
N ARG A 36 -3.94 -2.49 19.60
CA ARG A 36 -3.07 -1.96 18.54
C ARG A 36 -2.32 -0.69 18.94
N LYS A 37 -2.85 0.12 19.87
CA LYS A 37 -2.17 1.33 20.37
C LYS A 37 -0.87 1.03 21.11
N ASN A 38 -0.78 -0.14 21.74
CA ASN A 38 0.39 -0.57 22.52
C ASN A 38 1.47 -1.27 21.67
N ILE A 39 1.22 -1.52 20.39
CA ILE A 39 2.17 -2.18 19.50
C ILE A 39 3.19 -1.14 18.98
N PRO A 40 4.51 -1.42 19.06
CA PRO A 40 5.54 -0.57 18.47
C PRO A 40 5.27 -0.28 16.99
N ALA A 41 5.59 0.92 16.52
CA ALA A 41 5.30 1.36 15.15
C ALA A 41 5.94 0.44 14.09
N GLU A 42 7.15 -0.06 14.35
CA GLU A 42 7.85 -1.02 13.48
C GLU A 42 7.06 -2.32 13.35
N LYS A 43 6.57 -2.87 14.47
CA LYS A 43 5.78 -4.11 14.48
C LYS A 43 4.41 -3.93 13.82
N ARG A 44 3.82 -2.75 13.90
CA ARG A 44 2.60 -2.42 13.15
C ARG A 44 2.87 -2.44 11.64
N ALA A 45 3.92 -1.77 11.18
CA ALA A 45 4.28 -1.77 9.76
C ALA A 45 4.57 -3.18 9.24
N GLU A 46 5.32 -4.00 9.98
CA GLU A 46 5.56 -5.41 9.63
C GLU A 46 4.25 -6.21 9.50
N ASN A 47 3.32 -6.03 10.43
CA ASN A 47 2.04 -6.74 10.43
C ASN A 47 1.13 -6.28 9.27
N ASP A 48 1.10 -4.98 8.98
CA ASP A 48 0.32 -4.43 7.86
C ASP A 48 0.85 -4.94 6.52
N GLU A 49 2.17 -5.08 6.39
CA GLU A 49 2.78 -5.67 5.19
C GLU A 49 2.46 -7.16 5.03
N LYS A 50 2.46 -7.92 6.12
CA LYS A 50 2.04 -9.33 6.09
C LYS A 50 0.57 -9.46 5.72
N ALA A 51 -0.29 -8.67 6.36
CA ALA A 51 -1.71 -8.62 6.05
C ALA A 51 -1.95 -8.27 4.57
N PHE A 52 -1.14 -7.38 4.00
CA PHE A 52 -1.19 -7.05 2.58
C PHE A 52 -0.79 -8.25 1.69
N MET A 53 0.28 -8.99 2.02
CA MET A 53 0.65 -10.19 1.26
C MET A 53 -0.41 -11.28 1.35
N ASP A 54 -0.98 -11.47 2.54
CA ASP A 54 -2.05 -12.44 2.78
C ASP A 54 -3.33 -12.08 2.02
N ASP A 55 -3.73 -10.79 2.03
CA ASP A 55 -4.86 -10.29 1.26
C ASP A 55 -4.69 -10.56 -0.24
N LEU A 56 -3.48 -10.33 -0.77
CA LEU A 56 -3.18 -10.57 -2.17
C LEU A 56 -3.31 -12.06 -2.56
N MET A 57 -3.06 -12.97 -1.61
CA MET A 57 -3.09 -14.42 -1.78
C MET A 57 -4.39 -15.08 -1.28
N SER A 58 -5.34 -14.30 -0.76
CA SER A 58 -6.59 -14.82 -0.17
C SER A 58 -7.60 -15.26 -1.23
N ASP A 59 -7.64 -14.58 -2.37
CA ASP A 59 -8.61 -14.79 -3.43
C ASP A 59 -8.14 -15.85 -4.43
N VAL A 60 -8.38 -17.13 -4.11
CA VAL A 60 -8.00 -18.31 -4.92
C VAL A 60 -8.77 -18.39 -6.26
N THR A 61 -9.61 -17.43 -6.59
CA THR A 61 -10.25 -17.35 -7.92
C THR A 61 -9.36 -16.65 -8.95
N ARG A 62 -8.40 -15.84 -8.50
CA ARG A 62 -7.53 -15.07 -9.41
C ARG A 62 -6.43 -15.94 -10.00
N PRO A 63 -6.10 -15.79 -11.29
CA PRO A 63 -4.97 -16.50 -11.85
C PRO A 63 -3.65 -16.04 -11.18
N PRO A 64 -2.70 -16.95 -10.92
CA PRO A 64 -1.42 -16.60 -10.30
C PRO A 64 -0.64 -15.50 -11.04
N SER A 65 -0.83 -15.34 -12.35
CA SER A 65 -0.22 -14.26 -13.14
C SER A 65 -0.71 -12.87 -12.71
N GLU A 66 -2.01 -12.70 -12.43
CA GLU A 66 -2.57 -11.42 -11.99
C GLU A 66 -2.05 -11.02 -10.61
N VAL A 67 -1.97 -11.98 -9.70
CA VAL A 67 -1.39 -11.80 -8.36
C VAL A 67 0.05 -11.30 -8.46
N ARG A 68 0.86 -11.95 -9.32
CA ARG A 68 2.25 -11.54 -9.58
C ARG A 68 2.37 -10.16 -10.21
N ASN A 69 1.49 -9.83 -11.16
CA ASN A 69 1.49 -8.52 -11.82
C ASN A 69 1.14 -7.40 -10.83
N LYS A 70 0.15 -7.61 -9.96
CA LYS A 70 -0.22 -6.66 -8.90
C LYS A 70 0.94 -6.40 -7.94
N PHE A 71 1.56 -7.47 -7.43
CA PHE A 71 2.74 -7.35 -6.56
C PHE A 71 3.87 -6.58 -7.25
N SER A 72 4.19 -6.95 -8.50
CA SER A 72 5.26 -6.32 -9.27
C SER A 72 5.00 -4.83 -9.51
N SER A 73 3.76 -4.45 -9.81
CA SER A 73 3.34 -3.05 -9.97
C SER A 73 3.54 -2.24 -8.68
N ILE A 74 3.17 -2.82 -7.53
CA ILE A 74 3.32 -2.16 -6.22
C ILE A 74 4.80 -2.02 -5.86
N MET A 75 5.61 -3.05 -6.07
CA MET A 75 7.06 -2.98 -5.85
C MET A 75 7.72 -1.95 -6.76
N SER A 76 7.28 -1.81 -8.02
CA SER A 76 7.75 -0.74 -8.91
C SER A 76 7.44 0.64 -8.33
N LYS A 77 6.19 0.89 -7.91
CA LYS A 77 5.79 2.17 -7.30
C LYS A 77 6.60 2.50 -6.05
N LYS A 78 6.90 1.50 -5.21
CA LYS A 78 7.76 1.69 -4.03
C LYS A 78 9.19 2.09 -4.42
N ARG A 79 9.78 1.45 -5.43
CA ARG A 79 11.11 1.81 -5.96
C ARG A 79 11.13 3.22 -6.55
N ASP A 80 10.08 3.61 -7.26
CA ASP A 80 9.96 4.93 -7.86
C ASP A 80 9.84 6.01 -6.79
N ALA A 81 9.00 5.78 -5.77
CA ALA A 81 8.87 6.69 -4.62
C ALA A 81 10.20 6.86 -3.89
N PHE A 82 10.86 5.75 -3.55
CA PHE A 82 12.19 5.78 -2.92
C PHE A 82 13.21 6.55 -3.75
N SER A 83 13.26 6.32 -5.07
CA SER A 83 14.20 7.01 -5.95
C SER A 83 13.93 8.51 -6.01
N LYS A 84 12.66 8.93 -6.01
CA LYS A 84 12.27 10.35 -5.95
C LYS A 84 12.71 10.99 -4.64
N ASP A 85 12.49 10.31 -3.52
CA ASP A 85 12.87 10.83 -2.20
C ASP A 85 14.40 10.99 -2.09
N MET A 86 15.17 10.03 -2.59
CA MET A 86 16.63 10.11 -2.63
C MET A 86 17.14 11.26 -3.50
N ASN A 87 16.52 11.48 -4.67
CA ASN A 87 16.89 12.60 -5.53
C ASN A 87 16.56 13.93 -4.88
N LYS A 88 15.37 14.05 -4.28
CA LYS A 88 14.95 15.25 -3.54
C LYS A 88 15.91 15.56 -2.39
N ALA A 89 16.30 14.55 -1.60
CA ALA A 89 17.26 14.73 -0.52
C ALA A 89 18.62 15.25 -1.02
N ARG A 90 19.09 14.77 -2.19
CA ARG A 90 20.32 15.26 -2.84
C ARG A 90 20.19 16.70 -3.31
N GLU A 91 19.08 17.05 -3.95
CA GLU A 91 18.81 18.42 -4.41
C GLU A 91 18.76 19.40 -3.24
N GLU A 92 18.06 19.04 -2.16
CA GLU A 92 17.98 19.85 -0.94
C GLU A 92 19.35 20.03 -0.29
N PHE A 93 20.14 18.95 -0.21
CA PHE A 93 21.52 19.01 0.29
C PHE A 93 22.40 19.93 -0.57
N SER A 94 22.39 19.75 -1.89
CA SER A 94 23.16 20.61 -2.81
C SER A 94 22.75 22.07 -2.72
N LYS A 95 21.45 22.36 -2.63
CA LYS A 95 20.94 23.72 -2.46
C LYS A 95 21.44 24.35 -1.16
N LYS A 96 21.36 23.61 -0.04
CA LYS A 96 21.87 24.06 1.25
C LYS A 96 23.38 24.32 1.19
N GLN A 97 24.14 23.42 0.56
CA GLN A 97 25.58 23.56 0.40
C GLN A 97 25.96 24.84 -0.37
N THR A 98 25.26 25.10 -1.47
CA THR A 98 25.44 26.32 -2.27
C THR A 98 25.14 27.58 -1.44
N GLN A 99 24.02 27.58 -0.70
CA GLN A 99 23.67 28.70 0.17
C GLN A 99 24.72 28.96 1.26
N GLU A 100 25.22 27.90 1.92
CA GLU A 100 26.27 28.02 2.93
C GLU A 100 27.58 28.59 2.33
N ARG A 101 27.97 28.15 1.13
CA ARG A 101 29.18 28.63 0.43
C ARG A 101 29.05 30.08 -0.02
N GLU A 102 27.89 30.47 -0.55
CA GLU A 102 27.62 31.85 -0.95
C GLU A 102 27.62 32.79 0.25
N ALA A 103 26.97 32.39 1.34
CA ALA A 103 26.95 33.17 2.58
C ALA A 103 28.37 33.35 3.14
N PHE A 104 29.16 32.28 3.21
CA PHE A 104 30.55 32.34 3.64
C PHE A 104 31.41 33.26 2.76
N THR A 105 31.27 33.16 1.44
CA THR A 105 32.03 34.00 0.49
C THR A 105 31.67 35.48 0.63
N LYS A 106 30.38 35.80 0.81
CA LYS A 106 29.90 37.16 1.04
C LYS A 106 30.42 37.72 2.36
N ASP A 107 30.39 36.94 3.44
CA ASP A 107 30.94 37.34 4.75
C ASP A 107 32.45 37.63 4.66
N GLN A 108 33.21 36.73 4.03
CA GLN A 108 34.64 36.90 3.78
C GLN A 108 34.96 38.16 2.97
N ALA A 109 34.15 38.48 1.95
CA ALA A 109 34.29 39.71 1.18
C ALA A 109 34.01 40.96 2.05
N ALA A 110 32.92 40.95 2.81
CA ALA A 110 32.54 42.06 3.68
C ALA A 110 33.58 42.32 4.78
N ARG A 111 34.15 41.26 5.37
CA ARG A 111 35.22 41.37 6.38
C ARG A 111 36.48 41.97 5.78
N ARG A 112 36.88 41.55 4.59
CA ARG A 112 38.03 42.13 3.86
C ARG A 112 37.80 43.61 3.56
N GLU A 113 36.63 43.98 3.06
CA GLU A 113 36.29 45.38 2.77
C GLU A 113 36.30 46.25 4.04
N LYS A 114 35.71 45.75 5.12
CA LYS A 114 35.69 46.45 6.42
C LYS A 114 37.09 46.63 6.99
N PHE A 115 37.93 45.60 6.90
CA PHE A 115 39.32 45.67 7.35
C PHE A 115 40.14 46.66 6.51
N ALA A 116 39.94 46.69 5.19
CA ALA A 116 40.65 47.58 4.27
C ALA A 116 40.35 49.08 4.50
N LYS A 117 39.20 49.42 5.09
CA LYS A 117 38.86 50.81 5.47
C LYS A 117 39.62 51.31 6.71
N GLY A 118 40.23 50.41 7.49
CA GLY A 118 41.00 50.74 8.69
C GLY A 118 42.47 51.06 8.43
N LYS A 119 43.08 51.88 9.28
CA LYS A 119 44.54 52.06 9.32
C LYS A 119 45.15 50.94 10.16
N ASN A 120 45.51 49.84 9.52
CA ASN A 120 46.08 48.67 10.19
C ASN A 120 47.60 48.58 9.93
N SER A 121 48.33 48.17 10.97
CA SER A 121 49.77 47.89 10.93
C SER A 121 50.11 46.68 10.04
N SER A 122 51.39 46.52 9.71
CA SER A 122 51.86 45.38 8.90
C SER A 122 51.57 44.04 9.57
N GLN A 123 51.79 43.96 10.89
CA GLN A 123 51.56 42.74 11.67
C GLN A 123 50.07 42.37 11.67
N GLU A 124 49.18 43.33 11.97
CA GLU A 124 47.73 43.10 11.97
C GLU A 124 47.20 42.67 10.60
N ARG A 125 47.78 43.19 9.51
CA ARG A 125 47.43 42.74 8.15
C ARG A 125 47.82 41.28 7.94
N SER A 126 49.03 40.90 8.34
CA SER A 126 49.51 39.53 8.21
C SER A 126 48.62 38.55 8.97
N ASP A 127 48.33 38.86 10.23
CA ASP A 127 47.50 38.03 11.11
C ASP A 127 46.07 37.92 10.59
N PHE A 128 45.48 39.03 10.11
CA PHE A 128 44.14 39.03 9.53
C PHE A 128 44.03 38.09 8.32
N TYR A 129 44.92 38.20 7.34
CA TYR A 129 44.86 37.37 6.14
C TYR A 129 45.23 35.90 6.41
N SER A 130 46.14 35.65 7.35
CA SER A 130 46.44 34.29 7.83
C SER A 130 45.19 33.63 8.44
N ASN A 131 44.48 34.35 9.32
CA ASN A 131 43.26 33.86 9.93
C ASN A 131 42.14 33.63 8.90
N LEU A 132 41.96 34.53 7.94
CA LEU A 132 40.96 34.33 6.87
C LEU A 132 41.26 33.09 6.01
N ASP A 133 42.54 32.82 5.71
CA ASP A 133 42.91 31.62 4.95
C ASP A 133 42.72 30.33 5.77
N ALA A 134 43.04 30.37 7.08
CA ALA A 134 42.78 29.27 8.00
C ALA A 134 41.27 28.95 8.08
N GLU A 135 40.43 29.97 8.30
CA GLU A 135 38.97 29.83 8.31
C GLU A 135 38.43 29.30 6.98
N ARG A 136 38.97 29.77 5.85
CA ARG A 136 38.61 29.27 4.52
C ARG A 136 38.90 27.78 4.38
N LYS A 137 40.11 27.35 4.75
CA LYS A 137 40.50 25.93 4.70
C LYS A 137 39.60 25.08 5.59
N GLU A 138 39.36 25.53 6.83
CA GLU A 138 38.50 24.84 7.78
C GLU A 138 37.05 24.72 7.27
N PHE A 139 36.49 25.80 6.73
CA PHE A 139 35.15 25.80 6.16
C PHE A 139 35.02 24.76 5.04
N TYR A 140 35.95 24.73 4.09
CA TYR A 140 35.87 23.76 2.98
C TYR A 140 36.13 22.32 3.43
N SER A 141 36.99 22.10 4.44
CA SER A 141 37.16 20.77 5.08
C SER A 141 35.82 20.27 5.64
N LYS A 142 35.16 21.10 6.46
CA LYS A 142 33.84 20.77 7.03
C LYS A 142 32.77 20.56 5.97
N GLN A 143 32.83 21.31 4.87
CA GLN A 143 31.92 21.12 3.73
C GLN A 143 32.11 19.77 3.04
N GLN A 144 33.35 19.30 2.96
CA GLN A 144 33.66 17.97 2.43
C GLN A 144 33.19 16.88 3.39
N GLU A 145 33.52 16.97 4.68
CA GLU A 145 33.06 16.03 5.70
C GLU A 145 31.53 15.90 5.72
N LYS A 146 30.80 17.02 5.66
CA LYS A 146 29.33 17.03 5.55
C LYS A 146 28.83 16.28 4.31
N ARG A 147 29.54 16.41 3.18
CA ARG A 147 29.18 15.72 1.94
C ARG A 147 29.42 14.23 2.04
N ASP A 148 30.57 13.83 2.56
CA ASP A 148 30.94 12.42 2.71
C ASP A 148 29.96 11.73 3.66
N ALA A 149 29.67 12.34 4.83
CA ALA A 149 28.66 11.83 5.76
C ALA A 149 27.26 11.71 5.14
N PHE A 150 26.86 12.69 4.31
CA PHE A 150 25.58 12.64 3.60
C PHE A 150 25.52 11.49 2.57
N GLU A 151 26.58 11.30 1.79
CA GLU A 151 26.64 10.22 0.80
C GLU A 151 26.70 8.84 1.47
N ASP A 152 27.37 8.71 2.61
CA ASP A 152 27.40 7.46 3.38
C ASP A 152 26.01 7.08 3.90
N VAL A 153 25.29 8.03 4.50
CA VAL A 153 23.90 7.82 4.94
C VAL A 153 23.01 7.43 3.75
N ASN A 154 23.18 8.07 2.59
CA ASN A 154 22.41 7.75 1.40
C ASN A 154 22.74 6.37 0.82
N ARG A 155 24.01 5.98 0.84
CA ARG A 155 24.45 4.66 0.42
C ARG A 155 23.87 3.58 1.32
N GLU A 156 23.87 3.81 2.63
CA GLU A 156 23.27 2.91 3.61
C GLU A 156 21.76 2.79 3.41
N LYS A 157 21.04 3.92 3.27
CA LYS A 157 19.60 3.92 2.97
C LYS A 157 19.27 3.12 1.71
N ARG A 158 20.08 3.28 0.66
CA ARG A 158 19.92 2.52 -0.59
C ARG A 158 20.09 1.03 -0.36
N LYS A 159 21.16 0.64 0.33
CA LYS A 159 21.43 -0.76 0.66
C LYS A 159 20.28 -1.37 1.47
N ASN A 160 19.85 -0.70 2.53
CA ASN A 160 18.76 -1.16 3.39
C ASN A 160 17.44 -1.33 2.61
N PHE A 161 17.14 -0.40 1.69
CA PHE A 161 15.98 -0.52 0.82
C PHE A 161 16.09 -1.68 -0.17
N ASP A 162 17.25 -1.87 -0.79
CA ASP A 162 17.47 -2.97 -1.74
C ASP A 162 17.40 -4.34 -1.04
N ASP A 163 17.93 -4.46 0.18
CA ASP A 163 17.81 -5.66 1.01
C ASP A 163 16.35 -5.92 1.43
N TYR A 164 15.60 -4.89 1.83
CA TYR A 164 14.16 -4.99 2.09
C TYR A 164 13.40 -5.49 0.85
N VAL A 165 13.67 -4.90 -0.32
CA VAL A 165 13.03 -5.30 -1.58
C VAL A 165 13.33 -6.76 -1.91
N ARG A 166 14.58 -7.22 -1.70
CA ARG A 166 14.95 -8.62 -1.89
C ARG A 166 14.15 -9.53 -0.96
N ALA A 167 14.15 -9.24 0.35
CA ALA A 167 13.42 -10.02 1.34
C ALA A 167 11.92 -10.14 1.00
N LYS A 168 11.29 -9.04 0.56
CA LYS A 168 9.87 -9.05 0.17
C LYS A 168 9.59 -9.80 -1.12
N ASN A 169 10.51 -9.79 -2.09
CA ASN A 169 10.38 -10.63 -3.26
C ASN A 169 10.48 -12.11 -2.90
N ASP A 170 11.39 -12.48 -1.99
CA ASP A 170 11.56 -13.86 -1.55
C ASP A 170 10.33 -14.36 -0.77
N GLU A 171 9.82 -13.55 0.15
CA GLU A 171 8.57 -13.80 0.89
C GLU A 171 7.39 -14.00 -0.08
N PHE A 172 7.22 -13.07 -1.03
CA PHE A 172 6.18 -13.17 -2.05
C PHE A 172 6.34 -14.45 -2.89
N ASN A 173 7.55 -14.78 -3.34
CA ASN A 173 7.80 -15.95 -4.18
C ASN A 173 7.47 -17.26 -3.45
N GLN A 174 7.70 -17.35 -2.14
CA GLN A 174 7.30 -18.50 -1.33
C GLN A 174 5.78 -18.61 -1.27
N LEU A 175 5.09 -17.55 -0.86
CA LEU A 175 3.62 -17.52 -0.77
C LEU A 175 2.95 -17.75 -2.13
N HIS A 176 3.54 -17.23 -3.21
CA HIS A 176 3.02 -17.36 -4.56
C HIS A 176 3.07 -18.80 -5.09
N ARG A 177 4.09 -19.57 -4.70
CA ARG A 177 4.17 -21.00 -5.04
C ARG A 177 3.05 -21.78 -4.38
N ASP A 178 2.80 -21.53 -3.09
CA ASP A 178 1.74 -22.20 -2.35
C ASP A 178 0.35 -21.76 -2.83
N TYR A 179 0.19 -20.48 -3.13
CA TYR A 179 -1.00 -19.96 -3.80
C TYR A 179 -1.27 -20.65 -5.14
N THR A 180 -0.24 -20.81 -5.98
CA THR A 180 -0.38 -21.45 -7.30
C THR A 180 -0.87 -22.89 -7.17
N LYS A 181 -0.34 -23.66 -6.21
CA LYS A 181 -0.82 -25.02 -5.91
C LYS A 181 -2.30 -25.02 -5.52
N ARG A 182 -2.68 -24.16 -4.55
CA ARG A 182 -4.08 -24.04 -4.10
C ARG A 182 -5.02 -23.63 -5.24
N TYR A 183 -4.58 -22.74 -6.13
CA TYR A 183 -5.32 -22.34 -7.31
C TYR A 183 -5.57 -23.51 -8.27
N GLU A 184 -4.53 -24.31 -8.56
CA GLU A 184 -4.65 -25.48 -9.43
C GLU A 184 -5.54 -26.57 -8.82
N GLU A 185 -5.41 -26.82 -7.51
CA GLU A 185 -6.27 -27.73 -6.75
C GLU A 185 -7.73 -27.30 -6.80
N ASN A 186 -8.02 -26.03 -6.48
CA ASN A 186 -9.36 -25.47 -6.54
C ASN A 186 -9.94 -25.57 -7.97
N LYS A 187 -9.14 -25.28 -9.00
CA LYS A 187 -9.55 -25.42 -10.40
C LYS A 187 -9.92 -26.86 -10.76
N LYS A 188 -9.13 -27.85 -10.30
CA LYS A 188 -9.43 -29.28 -10.48
C LYS A 188 -10.71 -29.67 -9.74
N SER A 189 -10.83 -29.31 -8.47
CA SER A 189 -12.02 -29.59 -7.65
C SER A 189 -13.29 -29.00 -8.25
N GLN A 190 -13.24 -27.76 -8.77
CA GLN A 190 -14.40 -27.17 -9.46
C GLN A 190 -14.74 -27.90 -10.76
N ALA A 191 -13.76 -28.37 -11.53
CA ALA A 191 -14.02 -29.16 -12.72
C ALA A 191 -14.69 -30.49 -12.39
N ASP A 192 -14.25 -31.16 -11.31
CA ASP A 192 -14.83 -32.44 -10.87
C ASP A 192 -16.25 -32.26 -10.31
N LEU A 193 -16.49 -31.20 -9.51
CA LEU A 193 -17.83 -30.85 -9.05
C LEU A 193 -18.79 -30.58 -10.22
N LYS A 194 -18.32 -29.87 -11.26
CA LYS A 194 -19.12 -29.63 -12.49
C LYS A 194 -19.44 -30.93 -13.23
N LYS A 195 -18.48 -31.85 -13.34
CA LYS A 195 -18.71 -33.18 -13.94
C LYS A 195 -19.73 -33.99 -13.14
N GLN A 196 -19.57 -34.08 -11.82
CA GLN A 196 -20.51 -34.79 -10.95
C GLN A 196 -21.92 -34.18 -11.01
N ALA A 197 -22.02 -32.84 -11.06
CA ALA A 197 -23.31 -32.16 -11.22
C ALA A 197 -23.96 -32.47 -12.57
N ALA A 198 -23.18 -32.50 -13.66
CA ALA A 198 -23.67 -32.86 -14.99
C ALA A 198 -24.14 -34.32 -15.07
N GLU A 199 -23.41 -35.25 -14.45
CA GLU A 199 -23.79 -36.66 -14.35
C GLU A 199 -25.07 -36.86 -13.53
N LYS A 200 -25.17 -36.21 -12.37
CA LYS A 200 -26.39 -36.21 -11.54
C LYS A 200 -27.58 -35.67 -12.33
N LYS A 201 -27.40 -34.56 -13.06
CA LYS A 201 -28.45 -33.99 -13.92
C LYS A 201 -28.88 -34.97 -15.02
N LYS A 202 -27.92 -35.57 -15.74
CA LYS A 202 -28.20 -36.57 -16.78
C LYS A 202 -28.92 -37.81 -16.22
N ASN A 203 -28.53 -38.29 -15.05
CA ASN A 203 -29.17 -39.42 -14.40
C ASN A 203 -30.59 -39.07 -13.93
N PHE A 204 -30.79 -37.86 -13.42
CA PHE A 204 -32.11 -37.35 -13.04
C PHE A 204 -33.03 -37.20 -14.27
N GLU A 205 -32.53 -36.65 -15.38
CA GLU A 205 -33.28 -36.56 -16.65
C GLU A 205 -33.68 -37.95 -17.16
N LYS A 206 -32.76 -38.92 -17.15
CA LYS A 206 -33.09 -40.31 -17.50
C LYS A 206 -34.14 -40.94 -16.58
N ALA A 207 -34.08 -40.64 -15.28
CA ALA A 207 -35.04 -41.16 -14.31
C ALA A 207 -36.44 -40.56 -14.54
N ILE A 208 -36.52 -39.26 -14.81
CA ILE A 208 -37.74 -38.59 -15.26
C ILE A 208 -38.24 -39.24 -16.55
N ASP A 209 -37.43 -39.32 -17.60
CA ASP A 209 -37.87 -39.88 -18.87
C ASP A 209 -38.39 -41.33 -18.74
N ALA A 210 -37.77 -42.15 -17.88
CA ALA A 210 -38.24 -43.49 -17.55
C ALA A 210 -39.57 -43.51 -16.77
N GLU A 211 -39.81 -42.54 -15.89
CA GLU A 211 -41.07 -42.37 -15.15
C GLU A 211 -42.22 -41.89 -16.05
N TYR A 212 -41.92 -41.04 -17.03
CA TYR A 212 -42.92 -40.51 -17.97
C TYR A 212 -43.17 -41.44 -19.18
N GLU A 213 -42.27 -42.36 -19.51
CA GLU A 213 -42.44 -43.42 -20.53
C GLU A 213 -43.75 -44.23 -20.42
N PRO A 214 -44.12 -44.81 -19.25
CA PRO A 214 -45.37 -45.55 -19.10
C PRO A 214 -46.61 -44.64 -19.18
N ILE A 215 -46.49 -43.36 -18.84
CA ILE A 215 -47.57 -42.38 -18.95
C ILE A 215 -47.79 -42.00 -20.42
N ARG A 216 -46.71 -41.82 -21.21
CA ARG A 216 -46.77 -41.55 -22.65
C ARG A 216 -47.38 -42.70 -23.47
N LYS A 217 -47.24 -43.94 -22.99
CA LYS A 217 -47.80 -45.14 -23.63
C LYS A 217 -49.28 -45.38 -23.29
N LYS A 218 -49.86 -44.62 -22.35
CA LYS A 218 -51.30 -44.66 -22.09
C LYS A 218 -52.02 -43.73 -23.07
N ASP A 219 -53.10 -44.20 -23.66
CA ASP A 219 -53.95 -43.37 -24.51
C ASP A 219 -54.47 -42.17 -23.72
N PRO A 220 -54.56 -40.98 -24.35
CA PRO A 220 -55.05 -39.79 -23.67
C PRO A 220 -56.49 -40.03 -23.21
N THR A 221 -56.70 -40.04 -21.89
CA THR A 221 -58.04 -39.96 -21.31
C THR A 221 -58.65 -38.62 -21.70
N TYR A 222 -59.59 -38.64 -22.65
CA TYR A 222 -60.45 -37.51 -22.95
C TYR A 222 -61.27 -37.21 -21.69
N LEU A 223 -61.06 -36.03 -21.10
CA LEU A 223 -61.98 -35.47 -20.13
C LEU A 223 -63.29 -35.22 -20.88
N GLY A 224 -64.27 -36.09 -20.65
CA GLY A 224 -65.61 -35.92 -21.19
C GLY A 224 -66.11 -34.53 -20.81
N VAL A 225 -66.39 -33.71 -21.82
CA VAL A 225 -67.23 -32.54 -21.64
C VAL A 225 -68.61 -33.12 -21.35
N GLU A 226 -69.03 -33.11 -20.08
CA GLU A 226 -70.43 -33.36 -19.74
C GLU A 226 -71.25 -32.30 -20.47
N GLU A 227 -71.89 -32.70 -21.56
CA GLU A 227 -73.02 -31.96 -22.12
C GLU A 227 -74.11 -31.96 -21.05
N ALA A 228 -74.20 -30.84 -20.34
CA ALA A 228 -75.35 -30.52 -19.53
C ALA A 228 -76.57 -30.36 -20.45
N GLN A 229 -77.46 -31.35 -20.43
CA GLN A 229 -78.88 -31.20 -20.79
C GLN A 229 -79.72 -32.37 -20.26
#